data_AF-A0A382ZZD2-F1
#
_entry.id   AF-A0A382ZZD2-F1
#
_cell.length_a   1.000
_cell.length_b   1.000
_cell.length_c   1.000
_cell.angle_alpha   90.00
_cell.angle_beta   90.00
_cell.angle_gamma   90.00
#
_symmetry.space_group_name_H-M   'P 1'
#
loop_
_entity.id
_entity.type
_entity.pdbx_description
1 polymer ?
#
loop_
_entity_poly.entity_id
_entity_poly.type
_entity_poly.pdbx_seq_one_letter_code
_entity_poly.pdbx_strand_id
1 'polypeptide(L)'
;MKAFFKDVLRKTATNLVSFLIVFSLGLILSWLILLSLGGDEEIEEEDAFLAIDLSINLTDRPEEITPSDLLSQIAGGSLASRHHLFEVLKAVRRAADDN
;
A
#
# COMPACT_ATOMS: atom_id res chain seq x y z
N MET A 1 -18.20 -52.90 12.15
CA MET A 1 -18.16 -51.84 11.10
C MET A 1 -18.74 -50.49 11.54
N LYS A 2 -19.86 -50.43 12.30
CA LYS A 2 -20.47 -49.15 12.72
C LYS A 2 -19.58 -48.24 13.58
N ALA A 3 -18.81 -48.80 14.52
CA ALA A 3 -17.92 -48.02 15.38
C ALA A 3 -16.77 -47.35 14.60
N PHE A 4 -16.23 -48.04 13.60
CA PHE A 4 -15.14 -47.55 12.76
C PHE A 4 -15.57 -46.33 11.92
N PHE A 5 -16.75 -46.42 11.29
CA PHE A 5 -17.32 -45.29 10.55
C PHE A 5 -17.62 -44.08 11.45
N LYS A 6 -18.12 -44.31 12.66
CA LYS A 6 -18.40 -43.23 13.63
C LYS A 6 -17.12 -42.49 14.02
N ASP A 7 -16.03 -43.21 14.24
CA ASP A 7 -14.75 -42.61 14.61
C ASP A 7 -14.09 -41.84 13.47
N VAL A 8 -14.18 -42.39 12.25
CA VAL A 8 -13.72 -41.69 11.04
C VAL A 8 -14.52 -40.41 10.86
N LEU A 9 -15.86 -40.47 10.89
CA LEU A 9 -16.73 -39.30 10.71
C LEU A 9 -16.45 -38.22 11.76
N ARG A 10 -16.24 -38.62 13.02
CA ARG A 10 -15.91 -37.71 14.11
C ARG A 10 -14.59 -37.00 13.84
N LYS A 11 -13.53 -37.74 13.48
CA LYS A 11 -12.22 -37.16 13.15
C LYS A 11 -12.32 -36.19 11.97
N THR A 12 -12.99 -36.59 10.89
CA THR A 12 -13.18 -35.74 9.71
C THR A 12 -13.96 -34.46 10.06
N ALA A 13 -15.01 -34.56 10.88
CA ALA A 13 -15.77 -33.40 11.33
C ALA A 13 -14.90 -32.43 12.15
N THR A 14 -14.11 -32.93 13.10
CA THR A 14 -13.16 -32.08 13.85
C THR A 14 -12.10 -31.45 12.96
N ASN A 15 -11.56 -32.18 11.98
CA ASN A 15 -10.62 -31.61 11.01
C ASN A 15 -11.28 -30.52 10.15
N LEU A 16 -12.53 -30.73 9.74
CA LEU A 16 -13.28 -29.76 8.97
C LEU A 16 -13.51 -28.46 9.76
N VAL A 17 -13.87 -28.57 11.04
CA VAL A 17 -14.03 -27.40 11.92
C VAL A 17 -12.70 -26.68 12.11
N SER A 18 -11.61 -27.42 12.34
CA SER A 18 -10.28 -26.81 12.48
C SER A 18 -9.84 -26.13 11.18
N PHE A 19 -10.13 -26.73 10.03
CA PHE A 19 -9.85 -26.13 8.72
C PHE A 19 -10.65 -24.84 8.51
N LEU A 20 -11.95 -24.84 8.84
CA LEU A 20 -12.81 -23.66 8.73
C LEU A 20 -12.31 -22.49 9.57
N ILE A 21 -11.80 -22.75 10.78
CA ILE A 21 -11.24 -21.71 11.65
C ILE A 21 -9.99 -21.08 11.00
N VAL A 22 -9.05 -21.90 10.55
CA VAL A 22 -7.81 -21.43 9.90
C VAL A 22 -8.12 -20.70 8.59
N PHE A 23 -9.05 -21.24 7.79
CA PHE A 23 -9.48 -20.64 6.54
C PHE A 23 -10.12 -19.26 6.76
N SER A 24 -11.01 -19.15 7.74
CA SER A 24 -11.66 -17.87 8.09
C SER A 24 -10.63 -16.85 8.56
N LEU A 25 -9.65 -17.27 9.37
CA LEU A 25 -8.56 -16.41 9.80
C LEU A 25 -7.71 -15.93 8.61
N GLY A 26 -7.41 -16.82 7.67
CA GLY A 26 -6.70 -16.48 6.44
C GLY A 26 -7.44 -15.45 5.58
N LEU A 27 -8.77 -15.59 5.45
CA LEU A 27 -9.60 -14.61 4.75
C LEU A 27 -9.54 -13.22 5.41
N ILE A 28 -9.65 -13.15 6.73
CA ILE A 28 -9.58 -11.89 7.47
C ILE A 28 -8.22 -11.22 7.26
N LEU A 29 -7.13 -11.98 7.37
CA LEU A 29 -5.78 -11.45 7.16
C LEU A 29 -5.59 -10.95 5.72
N SER A 30 -6.05 -11.73 4.73
CA SER A 30 -5.99 -11.32 3.33
C SER A 30 -6.80 -10.05 3.08
N TRP A 31 -7.98 -9.93 3.68
CA TRP A 31 -8.82 -8.74 3.59
C TRP A 31 -8.13 -7.51 4.18
N LEU A 32 -7.51 -7.64 5.35
CA LEU A 32 -6.77 -6.54 5.99
C LEU A 32 -5.58 -6.07 5.13
N ILE A 33 -4.86 -6.99 4.51
CA ILE A 33 -3.76 -6.65 3.60
C ILE A 33 -4.29 -5.88 2.39
N LEU A 34 -5.38 -6.35 1.77
CA LEU A 34 -6.00 -5.67 0.65
C LEU A 34 -6.51 -4.27 1.03
N LEU A 35 -7.10 -4.13 2.22
CA LEU A 35 -7.55 -2.84 2.73
C LEU A 35 -6.38 -1.87 2.93
N SER A 36 -5.25 -2.37 3.43
CA SER A 36 -4.03 -1.58 3.59
C SER A 36 -3.38 -1.19 2.26
N LEU A 37 -3.67 -1.90 1.18
CA LEU A 37 -3.19 -1.60 -0.17
C LEU A 37 -4.15 -0.68 -0.95
N GLY A 38 -5.41 -0.57 -0.53
CA GLY A 38 -6.34 0.44 -1.02
C GLY A 38 -5.88 1.81 -0.56
N GLY A 39 -5.12 2.49 -1.40
CA GLY A 39 -4.62 3.84 -1.15
C GLY A 39 -5.77 4.82 -0.93
N ASP A 40 -5.43 5.94 -0.27
CA ASP A 40 -6.28 7.11 -0.09
C ASP A 40 -7.09 7.34 -1.36
N GLU A 41 -8.42 7.43 -1.22
CA GLU A 41 -9.26 7.95 -2.28
C GLU A 41 -8.65 9.31 -2.67
N GLU A 42 -8.11 9.41 -3.89
CA GLU A 42 -7.71 10.70 -4.45
C GLU A 42 -8.98 11.54 -4.48
N ILE A 43 -9.14 12.39 -3.48
CA ILE A 43 -10.15 13.44 -3.46
C ILE A 43 -9.70 14.38 -4.58
N GLU A 44 -10.21 14.17 -5.78
CA GLU A 44 -10.16 15.16 -6.86
C GLU A 44 -10.98 16.37 -6.40
N GLU A 45 -10.31 17.31 -5.73
CA GLU A 45 -10.87 18.66 -5.56
C GLU A 45 -10.89 19.32 -6.95
N GLU A 46 -12.09 19.58 -7.48
CA GLU A 46 -12.33 20.14 -8.82
C GLU A 46 -11.61 21.49 -9.08
N ASP A 47 -11.12 22.17 -8.02
CA ASP A 47 -10.44 23.47 -8.08
C ASP A 47 -8.98 23.43 -7.57
N ALA A 48 -8.33 22.27 -7.56
CA ALA A 48 -6.92 22.17 -7.17
C ALA A 48 -5.99 22.73 -8.26
N PHE A 49 -5.05 23.60 -7.87
CA PHE A 49 -3.99 24.10 -8.76
C PHE A 49 -2.62 23.56 -8.35
N LEU A 50 -1.81 23.21 -9.36
CA LEU A 50 -0.45 22.73 -9.13
C LEU A 50 0.44 23.86 -8.60
N ALA A 51 0.72 23.82 -7.29
CA ALA A 51 1.67 24.73 -6.64
C ALA A 51 3.04 24.04 -6.47
N ILE A 52 4.01 24.41 -7.31
CA ILE A 52 5.39 23.91 -7.19
C ILE A 52 6.21 24.96 -6.45
N ASP A 53 6.71 24.61 -5.26
CA ASP A 53 7.64 25.48 -4.51
C ASP A 53 9.07 25.33 -5.07
N LEU A 54 9.49 26.31 -5.85
CA LEU A 54 10.83 26.37 -6.45
C LEU A 54 11.87 27.10 -5.58
N SER A 55 11.55 27.40 -4.32
CA SER A 55 12.51 28.01 -3.39
C SER A 55 13.64 27.05 -2.98
N ILE A 56 13.52 25.77 -3.32
CA ILE A 56 14.45 24.70 -2.96
C ILE A 56 15.35 24.29 -4.12
N ASN A 57 16.47 23.66 -3.80
CA ASN A 57 17.52 23.34 -4.77
C ASN A 57 17.07 22.21 -5.71
N LEU A 58 16.93 22.50 -7.00
CA LEU A 58 16.61 21.52 -8.05
C LEU A 58 17.82 20.63 -8.32
N THR A 59 17.63 19.31 -8.25
CA THR A 59 18.69 18.33 -8.50
C THR A 59 18.41 17.51 -9.76
N ASP A 60 19.45 17.23 -10.54
CA ASP A 60 19.41 16.42 -11.77
C ASP A 60 19.71 14.93 -11.51
N ARG A 61 20.14 14.59 -10.28
CA ARG A 61 20.50 13.22 -9.92
C ARG A 61 19.25 12.34 -9.80
N PRO A 62 19.23 11.10 -10.34
CA PRO A 62 18.14 10.15 -10.11
C PRO A 62 18.02 9.78 -8.63
N GLU A 63 16.81 9.38 -8.23
CA GLU A 63 16.47 9.00 -6.86
C GLU A 63 17.29 7.78 -6.40
N GLU A 64 18.38 8.02 -5.68
CA GLU A 64 19.06 6.97 -4.91
C GLU A 64 18.39 6.91 -3.54
N ILE A 65 17.34 6.09 -3.41
CA ILE A 65 16.68 5.86 -2.12
C ILE A 65 17.71 5.22 -1.19
N THR A 66 18.20 5.99 -0.23
CA THR A 66 19.09 5.46 0.80
C THR A 66 18.27 4.85 1.94
N PRO A 67 18.78 3.84 2.66
CA PRO A 67 18.09 3.30 3.84
C PRO A 67 17.76 4.36 4.89
N SER A 68 18.55 5.44 4.97
CA SER A 68 18.28 6.62 5.80
C SER A 68 17.02 7.38 5.38
N ASP A 69 16.73 7.46 4.08
CA ASP A 69 15.54 8.14 3.57
C ASP A 69 14.29 7.36 3.94
N LEU A 70 14.33 6.02 3.86
CA LEU A 70 13.23 5.15 4.29
C LEU A 70 12.95 5.27 5.80
N LEU A 71 13.99 5.33 6.62
CA LEU A 71 13.85 5.52 8.06
C LEU A 71 13.26 6.89 8.39
N SER A 72 13.61 7.94 7.63
CA SER A 72 13.05 9.28 7.82
C SER A 72 11.56 9.35 7.46
N GLN A 73 11.14 8.64 6.39
CA GLN A 73 9.72 8.55 6.01
C GLN A 73 8.88 7.87 7.09
N ILE A 74 9.39 6.77 7.66
CA ILE A 74 8.70 6.04 8.74
C ILE A 74 8.62 6.88 10.02
N ALA A 75 9.63 7.70 10.29
CA ALA A 75 9.70 8.58 11.47
C ALA A 75 8.88 9.87 11.34
N GLY A 76 8.13 10.07 10.25
CA GLY A 76 7.38 11.30 9.98
C GLY A 76 8.29 12.51 9.69
N GLY A 77 9.56 12.25 9.39
CA GLY A 77 10.48 13.28 8.93
C GLY A 77 10.14 13.66 7.49
N SER A 78 9.84 14.94 7.28
CA SER A 78 9.84 15.52 5.93
C SER A 78 11.21 15.21 5.32
N LEU A 79 11.24 14.36 4.28
CA LEU A 79 12.41 14.24 3.42
C LEU A 79 12.80 15.68 3.10
N ALA A 80 14.08 16.03 3.28
CA ALA A 80 14.58 17.29 2.75
C ALA A 80 14.16 17.31 1.27
N SER A 81 13.09 18.08 0.99
CA SER A 81 12.37 18.00 -0.28
C SER A 81 13.36 18.39 -1.35
N ARG A 82 13.83 17.40 -2.11
CA ARG A 82 14.67 17.65 -3.27
C ARG A 82 13.75 17.44 -4.44
N HIS A 83 13.25 18.53 -5.00
CA HIS A 83 12.52 18.43 -6.24
C HIS A 83 13.50 18.04 -7.35
N HIS A 84 13.28 16.87 -7.93
CA HIS A 84 14.02 16.43 -9.08
C HIS A 84 13.50 17.18 -10.31
N LEU A 85 14.41 17.72 -11.12
CA LEU A 85 14.03 18.50 -12.30
C LEU A 85 13.11 17.71 -13.24
N PHE A 86 13.36 16.40 -13.38
CA PHE A 86 12.53 15.52 -14.18
C PHE A 86 11.09 15.37 -13.63
N GLU A 87 10.92 15.31 -12.31
CA GLU A 87 9.61 15.21 -11.68
C GLU A 87 8.81 16.50 -11.84
N VAL A 88 9.46 17.64 -11.66
CA VAL A 88 8.86 18.96 -11.92
C VAL A 88 8.40 19.06 -13.37
N LEU A 89 9.24 18.68 -14.33
CA LEU A 89 8.88 18.68 -15.76
C LEU A 89 7.73 17.73 -16.06
N LYS A 90 7.71 16.54 -15.44
CA LYS A 90 6.64 15.57 -15.60
C LYS A 90 5.31 16.06 -15.01
N ALA A 91 5.35 16.71 -13.85
CA ALA A 91 4.18 17.28 -13.20
C ALA A 91 3.58 18.42 -14.04
N VAL A 92 4.43 19.33 -14.53
CA VAL A 92 4.01 20.42 -15.44
C VAL A 92 3.43 19.86 -16.73
N ARG A 93 4.02 18.80 -17.30
CA ARG A 93 3.50 18.17 -18.51
C ARG A 93 2.14 17.52 -18.27
N ARG A 94 1.95 16.82 -17.15
CA ARG A 94 0.65 16.26 -16.78
C ARG A 94 -0.41 17.34 -16.62
N ALA A 95 -0.10 18.40 -15.88
CA ALA A 95 -1.02 19.52 -15.71
C ALA A 95 -1.36 20.24 -17.03
N ALA A 96 -0.44 20.23 -18.00
CA ALA A 96 -0.71 20.77 -19.34
C ALA A 96 -1.64 19.85 -20.16
N ASP A 97 -1.50 18.54 -19.99
CA ASP A 97 -2.35 17.52 -20.63
C ASP A 97 -3.72 17.35 -19.93
N ASP A 98 -3.92 17.94 -18.74
CA ASP A 98 -5.15 17.94 -17.91
C ASP A 98 -6.17 19.04 -18.32
N ASN A 99 -6.00 19.64 -19.51
CA ASN A 99 -6.98 20.56 -20.11
C ASN A 99 -8.00 19.87 -21.00
#